data_AF-A0A520M0S9-F1
#
_entry.id   AF-A0A520M0S9-F1
#
_cell.length_a   1.000
_cell.length_b   1.000
_cell.length_c   1.000
_cell.angle_alpha   90.00
_cell.angle_beta   90.00
_cell.angle_gamma   90.00
#
_symmetry.space_group_name_H-M   'P 1'
#
loop_
_entity.id
_entity.type
_entity.pdbx_description
1 polymer ?
#
loop_
_entity_poly.entity_id
_entity_poly.type
_entity_poly.pdbx_seq_one_letter_code
_entity_poly.pdbx_strand_id
1 'polypeptide(L)'
;MFFPEQIELLQSSGNLGAGLQILFALIIAHVLFDYPLQGDFLAKYKNRHSEGGETTTTGLWIHCLTAHSLMHSGAVWAITGSFIIGLIELVLHWIIDFVKCEGITNIHTDQALHILCRIGYVIALAQLN
;
A
#
# COMPACT_ATOMS: atom_id res chain seq x y z
N MET A 1 -0.76 -1.87 -16.12
CA MET A 1 0.17 -0.76 -16.43
C MET A 1 1.49 -1.14 -15.80
N PHE A 2 2.46 -1.57 -16.62
CA PHE A 2 3.82 -1.89 -16.19
C PHE A 2 4.73 -0.76 -16.71
N PHE A 3 5.69 -0.31 -15.90
CA PHE A 3 6.64 0.75 -16.24
C PHE A 3 8.06 0.19 -16.47
N PRO A 4 8.27 -0.81 -17.35
CA PRO A 4 9.56 -1.49 -17.47
C PRO A 4 10.67 -0.52 -17.91
N GLU A 5 10.38 0.38 -18.86
CA GLU A 5 11.34 1.36 -19.35
C GLU A 5 11.75 2.36 -18.25
N GLN A 6 10.81 2.86 -17.44
CA GLN A 6 11.12 3.77 -16.35
C GLN A 6 11.91 3.07 -15.25
N ILE A 7 11.62 1.81 -14.96
CA ILE A 7 12.37 1.02 -13.99
C ILE A 7 13.80 0.82 -14.47
N GLU A 8 13.99 0.38 -15.71
CA GLU A 8 15.32 0.20 -16.31
C GLU A 8 16.10 1.52 -16.33
N LEU A 9 15.46 2.62 -16.70
CA LEU A 9 16.08 3.94 -16.72
C LEU A 9 16.46 4.41 -15.30
N LEU A 10 15.63 4.13 -14.29
CA LEU A 10 15.91 4.42 -12.89
C LEU A 10 17.10 3.61 -12.38
N GLN A 11 17.16 2.31 -12.68
CA GLN A 11 18.21 1.39 -12.22
C GLN A 11 19.55 1.66 -12.93
N SER A 12 19.53 1.87 -14.24
CA SER A 12 20.77 2.05 -15.04
C SER A 12 21.44 3.40 -14.84
N SER A 13 20.68 4.45 -14.52
CA SER A 13 21.19 5.83 -14.54
C SER A 13 20.76 6.70 -13.36
N GLY A 14 19.97 6.18 -12.42
CA GLY A 14 19.42 6.98 -11.33
C GLY A 14 18.47 8.08 -11.80
N ASN A 15 17.81 7.89 -12.95
CA ASN A 15 17.02 8.95 -13.58
C ASN A 15 15.87 9.44 -12.68
N LEU A 16 15.98 10.69 -12.23
CA LEU A 16 15.00 11.30 -11.33
C LEU A 16 13.60 11.37 -11.97
N GLY A 17 13.50 11.69 -13.26
CA GLY A 17 12.22 11.78 -13.95
C GLY A 17 11.48 10.45 -13.99
N ALA A 18 12.21 9.35 -14.20
CA ALA A 18 11.66 7.99 -14.14
C ALA A 18 11.20 7.63 -12.73
N GLY A 19 12.00 7.94 -11.71
CA GLY A 19 11.65 7.73 -10.30
C GLY A 19 10.37 8.49 -9.89
N LEU A 20 10.22 9.75 -10.34
CA LEU A 20 9.03 10.55 -10.07
C LEU A 20 7.78 10.00 -10.74
N GLN A 21 7.88 9.44 -11.96
CA GLN A 21 6.75 8.79 -12.64
C GLN A 21 6.29 7.53 -11.87
N ILE A 22 7.24 6.71 -11.42
CA ILE A 22 6.95 5.51 -10.61
C ILE A 22 6.31 5.92 -9.28
N LEU A 23 6.88 6.92 -8.59
CA LEU A 23 6.31 7.45 -7.33
C LEU A 23 4.87 7.93 -7.52
N PHE A 24 4.62 8.70 -8.59
CA PHE A 24 3.29 9.22 -8.88
C PHE A 24 2.29 8.08 -9.15
N ALA A 25 2.68 7.06 -9.91
CA ALA A 25 1.87 5.87 -10.15
C ALA A 25 1.55 5.12 -8.85
N LEU A 26 2.53 4.96 -7.95
CA LEU A 26 2.34 4.30 -6.66
C LEU A 26 1.39 5.08 -5.73
N ILE A 27 1.44 6.41 -5.75
CA ILE A 27 0.53 7.27 -4.99
C ILE A 27 -0.90 7.19 -5.57
N ILE A 28 -1.05 7.24 -6.89
CA ILE A 28 -2.36 7.06 -7.55
C ILE A 28 -2.96 5.73 -7.16
N ALA A 29 -2.18 4.65 -7.22
CA ALA A 29 -2.64 3.33 -6.81
C ALA A 29 -3.08 3.32 -5.35
N HIS A 30 -2.29 3.86 -4.44
CA HIS A 30 -2.67 3.96 -3.03
C HIS A 30 -4.02 4.66 -2.85
N VAL A 31 -4.19 5.85 -3.43
CA VAL A 31 -5.45 6.59 -3.33
C VAL A 31 -6.61 5.84 -3.99
N LEU A 32 -6.39 5.17 -5.11
CA LEU A 32 -7.41 4.36 -5.78
C LEU A 32 -7.92 3.21 -4.89
N PHE A 33 -7.01 2.56 -4.16
CA PHE A 33 -7.34 1.43 -3.30
C PHE A 33 -7.92 1.85 -1.94
N ASP A 34 -7.46 2.96 -1.35
CA ASP A 34 -7.96 3.47 -0.06
C ASP A 34 -9.34 4.13 -0.14
N TYR A 35 -9.69 4.70 -1.29
CA TYR A 35 -10.87 5.55 -1.43
C TYR A 35 -11.92 4.93 -2.38
N PRO A 36 -11.77 4.92 -3.72
CA PRO A 36 -12.76 4.30 -4.60
C PRO A 36 -12.97 2.79 -4.40
N LEU A 37 -11.90 2.01 -4.22
CA LEU A 37 -11.99 0.54 -4.19
C LEU A 37 -12.13 -0.04 -2.78
N GLN A 38 -12.04 0.80 -1.74
CA GLN A 38 -12.36 0.43 -0.38
C GLN A 38 -13.83 0.76 -0.10
N GLY A 39 -14.73 -0.17 -0.44
CA GLY A 39 -16.14 -0.03 -0.07
C GLY A 39 -16.37 -0.04 1.46
N ASP A 40 -17.54 0.42 1.89
CA ASP A 40 -17.92 0.58 3.30
C ASP A 40 -17.69 -0.68 4.15
N PHE A 41 -17.95 -1.86 3.58
CA PHE A 41 -17.69 -3.14 4.23
C PHE A 41 -16.22 -3.28 4.64
N LEU A 42 -15.29 -3.05 3.71
CA LEU A 42 -13.86 -3.22 3.97
C LEU A 42 -13.34 -2.15 4.92
N ALA A 43 -13.77 -0.90 4.72
CA ALA A 43 -13.40 0.24 5.57
C ALA A 43 -13.80 0.00 7.04
N LYS A 44 -15.01 -0.53 7.26
CA LYS A 44 -15.56 -0.79 8.58
C LYS A 44 -14.93 -2.02 9.23
N TYR A 45 -14.96 -3.16 8.55
CA TYR A 45 -14.61 -4.44 9.16
C TYR A 45 -13.12 -4.71 9.19
N LYS A 46 -12.24 -3.94 8.53
CA LYS A 46 -10.78 -4.06 8.73
C LYS A 46 -10.34 -3.63 10.14
N ASN A 47 -11.16 -2.84 10.84
CA ASN A 47 -10.91 -2.46 12.22
C ASN A 47 -11.42 -3.54 13.19
N ARG A 48 -10.52 -4.09 14.01
CA ARG A 48 -10.88 -5.12 15.00
C ARG A 48 -11.83 -4.64 16.10
N HIS A 49 -11.90 -3.33 16.31
CA HIS A 49 -12.79 -2.68 17.27
C HIS A 49 -14.10 -2.20 16.63
N SER A 50 -14.38 -2.55 15.37
CA SER A 50 -15.64 -2.15 14.73
C SER A 50 -16.83 -2.81 15.42
N GLU A 51 -17.57 -2.05 16.23
CA GLU A 51 -18.75 -2.50 16.96
C GLU A 51 -20.05 -2.51 16.13
N GLY A 52 -19.98 -2.18 14.84
CA GLY A 52 -21.18 -2.02 14.02
C GLY A 52 -21.52 -3.24 13.16
N GLY A 53 -22.61 -3.93 13.46
CA GLY A 53 -23.54 -4.51 12.47
C GLY A 53 -23.31 -5.96 12.02
N GLU A 54 -24.28 -6.81 12.36
CA GLU A 54 -24.69 -8.07 11.68
C GLU A 54 -23.71 -9.24 11.52
N THR A 55 -22.40 -9.07 11.65
CA THR A 55 -21.47 -10.20 11.46
C THR A 55 -21.18 -10.92 12.78
N THR A 56 -21.54 -12.20 12.86
CA THR A 56 -21.22 -13.09 14.01
C THR A 56 -19.83 -13.70 13.90
N THR A 57 -19.09 -13.39 12.83
CA THR A 57 -17.80 -14.01 12.49
C THR A 57 -16.67 -13.41 13.31
N THR A 58 -16.30 -14.08 14.39
CA THR A 58 -15.11 -13.73 15.18
C THR A 58 -13.87 -13.73 14.29
N GLY A 59 -13.07 -12.66 14.35
CA GLY A 59 -11.82 -12.54 13.59
C GLY A 59 -11.97 -12.09 12.13
N LEU A 60 -13.16 -11.70 11.67
CA LEU A 60 -13.39 -11.17 10.31
C LEU A 60 -12.40 -10.07 9.90
N TRP A 61 -12.00 -9.22 10.86
CA TRP A 61 -11.07 -8.13 10.63
C TRP A 61 -9.72 -8.56 10.07
N ILE A 62 -9.25 -9.77 10.40
CA ILE A 62 -7.98 -10.31 9.87
C ILE A 62 -8.11 -10.48 8.35
N HIS A 63 -9.23 -11.03 7.89
CA HIS A 63 -9.50 -11.20 6.46
C HIS A 63 -9.68 -9.86 5.75
N CYS A 64 -10.44 -8.93 6.34
CA CYS A 64 -10.64 -7.60 5.76
C CYS A 64 -9.33 -6.80 5.66
N LEU A 65 -8.56 -6.74 6.73
CA LEU A 65 -7.28 -6.02 6.75
C LEU A 65 -6.25 -6.67 5.82
N THR A 66 -6.20 -8.00 5.78
CA THR A 66 -5.31 -8.73 4.86
C THR A 66 -5.72 -8.51 3.41
N ALA A 67 -7.02 -8.55 3.09
CA ALA A 67 -7.51 -8.31 1.75
C ALA A 67 -7.20 -6.88 1.28
N HIS A 68 -7.43 -5.88 2.14
CA HIS A 68 -7.06 -4.50 1.87
C HIS A 68 -5.55 -4.37 1.59
N SER A 69 -4.71 -4.87 2.50
CA SER A 69 -3.25 -4.80 2.36
C SER A 69 -2.75 -5.56 1.12
N LEU A 70 -3.39 -6.68 0.75
CA LEU A 70 -3.09 -7.43 -0.48
C LEU A 70 -3.43 -6.65 -1.75
N MET A 71 -4.50 -5.85 -1.75
CA MET A 71 -4.83 -4.99 -2.89
C MET A 71 -3.72 -3.95 -3.15
N HIS A 72 -3.18 -3.33 -2.10
CA HIS A 72 -2.05 -2.42 -2.20
C HIS A 72 -0.76 -3.15 -2.61
N SER A 73 -0.48 -4.29 -2.00
CA SER A 73 0.65 -5.16 -2.35
C SER A 73 0.64 -5.56 -3.83
N GLY A 74 -0.51 -5.98 -4.35
CA GLY A 74 -0.69 -6.34 -5.76
C GLY A 74 -0.46 -5.15 -6.69
N ALA A 75 -0.93 -3.96 -6.31
CA ALA A 75 -0.70 -2.75 -7.09
C ALA A 75 0.78 -2.35 -7.12
N VAL A 76 1.44 -2.39 -5.96
CA VAL A 76 2.88 -2.10 -5.84
C VAL A 76 3.68 -3.11 -6.65
N TRP A 77 3.37 -4.41 -6.56
CA TRP A 77 4.04 -5.43 -7.37
C TRP A 77 3.83 -5.20 -8.87
N ALA A 78 2.59 -4.91 -9.30
CA ALA A 78 2.29 -4.66 -10.70
C ALA A 78 3.02 -3.42 -11.25
N ILE A 79 3.16 -2.35 -10.46
CA ILE A 79 3.84 -1.13 -10.89
C ILE A 79 5.36 -1.31 -10.89
N THR A 80 5.91 -1.91 -9.84
CA THR A 80 7.37 -2.03 -9.61
C THR A 80 8.00 -3.26 -10.26
N GLY A 81 7.20 -4.23 -10.71
CA GLY A 81 7.68 -5.53 -11.17
C GLY A 81 8.35 -6.39 -10.09
N SER A 82 8.52 -5.88 -8.87
CA SER A 82 9.29 -6.53 -7.81
C SER A 82 8.38 -7.25 -6.82
N PHE A 83 8.42 -8.58 -6.83
CA PHE A 83 7.69 -9.41 -5.86
C PHE A 83 8.08 -9.09 -4.42
N ILE A 84 9.38 -8.83 -4.17
CA ILE A 84 9.89 -8.54 -2.82
C ILE A 84 9.34 -7.21 -2.31
N ILE A 85 9.30 -6.16 -3.15
CA ILE A 85 8.72 -4.87 -2.75
C ILE A 85 7.21 -5.00 -2.51
N GLY A 86 6.51 -5.80 -3.33
CA GLY A 86 5.12 -6.14 -3.08
C GLY A 86 4.90 -6.82 -1.72
N LEU A 87 5.75 -7.78 -1.34
CA LEU A 87 5.67 -8.47 -0.04
C LEU A 87 5.97 -7.52 1.13
N ILE A 88 6.93 -6.61 0.97
CA ILE A 88 7.20 -5.56 1.96
C ILE A 88 5.98 -4.66 2.14
N GLU A 89 5.34 -4.22 1.04
CA GLU A 89 4.10 -3.45 1.11
C GLU A 89 3.01 -4.18 1.86
N LEU A 90 2.82 -5.48 1.62
CA LEU A 90 1.82 -6.27 2.35
C LEU A 90 2.02 -6.15 3.87
N VAL A 91 3.26 -6.34 4.34
CA VAL A 91 3.58 -6.31 5.78
C VAL A 91 3.46 -4.91 6.35
N LEU A 92 4.08 -3.91 5.70
CA LEU A 92 4.08 -2.54 6.21
C LEU A 92 2.67 -1.94 6.19
N HIS A 93 1.93 -2.14 5.11
CA HIS A 93 0.56 -1.63 4.99
C HIS A 93 -0.34 -2.22 6.07
N TRP A 94 -0.25 -3.54 6.28
CA TRP A 94 -1.02 -4.23 7.31
C TRP A 94 -0.72 -3.67 8.71
N ILE A 95 0.56 -3.47 9.03
CA ILE A 95 0.98 -2.94 10.35
C ILE A 95 0.49 -1.50 10.53
N ILE A 96 0.67 -0.63 9.53
CA ILE A 96 0.27 0.78 9.61
C ILE A 96 -1.25 0.87 9.86
N ASP A 97 -2.03 0.15 9.07
CA ASP A 97 -3.49 0.15 9.17
C ASP A 97 -3.99 -0.49 10.47
N PHE A 98 -3.34 -1.55 10.94
CA PHE A 98 -3.62 -2.16 12.23
C PHE A 98 -3.41 -1.14 13.36
N VAL A 99 -2.25 -0.48 13.40
CA VAL A 99 -1.90 0.54 14.41
C VAL A 99 -2.87 1.73 14.37
N LYS A 100 -3.34 2.14 13.18
CA LYS A 100 -4.41 3.14 13.05
C LYS A 100 -5.73 2.63 13.64
N CYS A 101 -6.17 1.43 13.27
CA CYS A 101 -7.41 0.83 13.78
C CYS A 101 -7.39 0.63 15.30
N GLU A 102 -6.19 0.54 15.85
CA GLU A 102 -5.91 0.48 17.26
C GLU A 102 -6.11 1.80 18.02
N GLY A 103 -6.24 2.92 17.30
CA GLY A 103 -6.28 4.26 17.90
C GLY A 103 -4.93 4.75 18.43
N ILE A 104 -3.82 4.07 18.10
CA ILE A 104 -2.47 4.50 18.50
C ILE A 104 -2.01 5.70 17.64
N THR A 105 -2.44 5.74 16.37
CA THR A 105 -2.18 6.85 15.44
C THR A 105 -3.48 7.44 14.90
N ASN A 106 -3.36 8.42 14.00
CA ASN A 106 -4.49 9.07 13.33
C ASN A 106 -4.36 9.00 11.81
N ILE A 107 -5.41 9.42 11.10
CA ILE A 107 -5.47 9.38 9.63
C ILE A 107 -4.34 10.16 8.94
N HIS A 108 -3.86 11.26 9.52
CA HIS A 108 -2.75 12.01 8.92
C HIS A 108 -1.42 11.25 9.02
N THR A 109 -1.20 10.60 10.16
CA THR A 109 0.00 9.78 10.39
C THR A 109 -0.02 8.55 9.47
N ASP A 110 -1.18 7.90 9.36
CA ASP A 110 -1.44 6.78 8.46
C ASP A 110 -1.07 7.12 7.01
N GLN A 111 -1.67 8.18 6.46
CA GLN A 111 -1.43 8.59 5.06
C GLN A 111 0.04 9.01 4.84
N ALA A 112 0.66 9.68 5.81
CA ALA A 112 2.06 10.06 5.73
C ALA A 112 3.00 8.83 5.68
N LEU A 113 2.77 7.85 6.56
CA LEU A 113 3.56 6.61 6.58
C LEU A 113 3.39 5.83 5.26
N HIS A 114 2.15 5.73 4.76
CA HIS A 114 1.90 5.09 3.48
C HIS A 114 2.67 5.79 2.35
N ILE A 115 2.64 7.11 2.23
CA ILE A 115 3.43 7.86 1.23
C ILE A 115 4.93 7.62 1.40
N LEU A 116 5.44 7.61 2.64
CA LEU A 116 6.85 7.35 2.93
C LEU A 116 7.29 5.96 2.47
N CYS A 117 6.46 4.93 2.60
CA CYS A 117 6.73 3.61 2.04
C CYS A 117 6.98 3.67 0.53
N ARG A 118 6.16 4.43 -0.22
CA ARG A 118 6.30 4.54 -1.69
C ARG A 118 7.58 5.26 -2.08
N ILE A 119 7.93 6.32 -1.35
CA ILE A 119 9.23 7.00 -1.51
C ILE A 119 10.37 6.02 -1.26
N GLY A 120 10.29 5.25 -0.17
CA GLY A 120 11.26 4.21 0.18
C GLY A 120 11.41 3.16 -0.91
N TYR A 121 10.31 2.73 -1.55
CA TYR A 121 10.36 1.74 -2.64
C TYR A 121 11.03 2.28 -3.89
N VAL A 122 10.79 3.53 -4.27
CA VAL A 122 11.47 4.15 -5.42
C VAL A 122 12.96 4.28 -5.15
N ILE A 123 13.35 4.67 -3.94
CA ILE A 123 14.75 4.70 -3.52
C ILE A 123 15.37 3.30 -3.57
N ALA A 124 14.67 2.29 -3.04
CA ALA A 124 15.14 0.90 -3.04
C ALA A 124 15.31 0.36 -4.46
N LEU A 125 14.34 0.61 -5.36
CA LEU A 125 14.42 0.24 -6.78
C LEU A 125 15.65 0.83 -7.45
N ALA A 126 15.97 2.09 -7.18
CA ALA A 126 17.16 2.74 -7.75
C ALA A 126 18.49 2.12 -7.30
N GLN A 127 18.50 1.27 -6.27
CA GLN A 127 19.69 0.57 -5.79
C GLN A 127 19.74 -0.91 -6.21
N LEU A 128 18.65 -1.45 -6.77
CA LEU A 128 18.59 -2.81 -7.29
C LEU A 128 19.13 -2.80 -8.71
N ASN A 129 20.40 -3.15 -8.89
CA ASN A 129 21.05 -3.32 -10.18
C ASN A 129 20.91 -4.76 -10.71
#